data_AF-A0A523YFH0-F1
#
_entry.id   AF-A0A523YFH0-F1
#
_cell.length_a   1.000
_cell.length_b   1.000
_cell.length_c   1.000
_cell.angle_alpha   90.00
_cell.angle_beta   90.00
_cell.angle_gamma   90.00
#
_symmetry.space_group_name_H-M   'P 1'
#
loop_
_entity.id
_entity.type
_entity.pdbx_description
1 polymer ?
#
loop_
_entity_poly.entity_id
_entity_poly.type
_entity_poly.pdbx_seq_one_letter_code
_entity_poly.pdbx_strand_id
1 'polypeptide(L)'
;MREPMDIRKDKVWPMKPHTKAKHAILRRYFEAWLPILASWAKSILYIDGFAGPGVYKDGEPGSPIIVLQAAVNHQSPIEADVQFIFIEADSERFAVLEKELGKLGSLPANFHVTSHHGEFGDLEKQIDEIRTQGKTLVPTLAFIDPFGYTGFPMRLVHKILMNRYCEVLITFMVRDLDRFCEVQEESVRELYGNDDWTHCRSIEEFTTRRQCLIREYGKQLRVGGANYVLPFEMADENGTTIYYLIYATKHLKGMQVMKDAMVSVDKSMNYRFADLVPQEQRRLMEFGLEDTWIDLAAQEVWQHFSGSTVTVQKVGEYVTGETIYPFRKSILTNLASMSPPAIRYVDQPRKRGTFPNDVRIFFEFHQS
;
A
#
# COMPACT_ATOMS: atom_id res chain seq x y z
N MET A 1 -22.29 10.58 -29.48
CA MET A 1 -20.87 10.24 -29.26
C MET A 1 -20.29 11.32 -28.37
N ARG A 2 -19.97 11.01 -27.10
CA ARG A 2 -19.18 11.92 -26.27
C ARG A 2 -17.71 11.64 -26.61
N GLU A 3 -16.96 12.67 -26.96
CA GLU A 3 -15.51 12.56 -27.09
C GLU A 3 -14.91 11.94 -25.81
N PRO A 4 -13.89 11.07 -25.93
CA PRO A 4 -13.21 10.54 -24.75
C PRO A 4 -12.55 11.69 -23.99
N MET A 5 -13.01 11.92 -22.75
CA MET A 5 -12.49 12.92 -21.83
C MET A 5 -11.00 12.64 -21.57
N ASP A 6 -10.11 13.53 -22.04
CA ASP A 6 -8.68 13.47 -21.70
C ASP A 6 -8.50 14.13 -20.33
N ILE A 7 -8.65 13.31 -19.28
CA ILE A 7 -8.56 13.71 -17.86
C ILE A 7 -7.27 14.50 -17.57
N ARG A 8 -6.22 14.31 -18.38
CA ARG A 8 -4.94 15.03 -18.25
C ARG A 8 -5.05 16.53 -18.52
N LYS A 9 -6.10 17.00 -19.20
CA LYS A 9 -6.29 18.41 -19.54
C LYS A 9 -7.32 19.14 -18.67
N ASP A 10 -8.09 18.41 -17.87
CA ASP A 10 -9.12 19.00 -17.04
C ASP A 10 -8.56 19.44 -15.68
N LYS A 11 -9.04 20.61 -15.19
CA LYS A 11 -8.75 21.12 -13.84
C LYS A 11 -9.38 20.25 -12.75
N VAL A 12 -10.57 19.72 -13.02
CA VAL A 12 -11.31 18.78 -12.17
C VAL A 12 -12.03 17.77 -13.07
N TRP A 13 -12.09 16.51 -12.64
CA TRP A 13 -12.69 15.43 -13.44
C TRP A 13 -13.63 14.56 -12.59
N PRO A 14 -14.54 13.77 -13.20
CA PRO A 14 -15.41 12.85 -12.47
C PRO A 14 -14.59 11.81 -11.70
N MET A 15 -14.98 11.55 -10.45
CA MET A 15 -14.34 10.50 -9.65
C MET A 15 -14.70 9.12 -10.21
N LYS A 16 -13.69 8.30 -10.51
CA LYS A 16 -13.91 6.91 -10.94
C LYS A 16 -14.11 5.99 -9.73
N PRO A 17 -14.86 4.88 -9.86
CA PRO A 17 -15.08 3.95 -8.75
C PRO A 17 -13.78 3.45 -8.08
N HIS A 18 -12.77 3.05 -8.87
CA HIS A 18 -11.47 2.64 -8.34
C HIS A 18 -10.73 3.75 -7.58
N THR A 19 -10.93 5.03 -7.94
CA THR A 19 -10.37 6.17 -7.22
C THR A 19 -11.01 6.30 -5.83
N LYS A 20 -12.34 6.13 -5.76
CA LYS A 20 -13.07 6.12 -4.47
C LYS A 20 -12.55 5.03 -3.54
N ALA A 21 -12.28 3.82 -4.05
CA ALA A 21 -11.74 2.74 -3.23
C ALA A 21 -10.29 2.99 -2.79
N LYS A 22 -9.42 3.46 -3.67
CA LYS A 22 -8.06 3.90 -3.31
C LYS A 22 -8.10 4.94 -2.18
N HIS A 23 -8.98 5.92 -2.29
CA HIS A 23 -9.20 6.94 -1.26
C HIS A 23 -9.72 6.35 0.05
N ALA A 24 -10.60 5.34 0.00
CA ALA A 24 -11.06 4.64 1.19
C ALA A 24 -9.92 3.83 1.87
N ILE A 25 -9.04 3.19 1.08
CA ILE A 25 -7.84 2.50 1.59
C ILE A 25 -6.90 3.51 2.26
N LEU A 26 -6.56 4.59 1.55
CA LEU A 26 -5.70 5.67 2.06
C LEU A 26 -6.24 6.22 3.37
N ARG A 27 -7.53 6.58 3.42
CA ARG A 27 -8.18 7.10 4.62
C ARG A 27 -8.05 6.14 5.79
N ARG A 28 -8.46 4.89 5.62
CA ARG A 28 -8.47 3.91 6.72
C ARG A 28 -7.07 3.57 7.21
N TYR A 29 -6.14 3.45 6.28
CA TYR A 29 -4.74 3.25 6.63
C TYR A 29 -4.21 4.45 7.43
N PHE A 30 -4.45 5.68 6.97
CA PHE A 30 -4.02 6.90 7.65
C PHE A 30 -4.65 7.07 9.04
N GLU A 31 -5.95 6.79 9.20
CA GLU A 31 -6.67 6.84 10.48
C GLU A 31 -6.06 5.90 11.54
N ALA A 32 -5.47 4.78 11.12
CA ALA A 32 -4.75 3.86 12.00
C ALA A 32 -3.27 4.21 12.16
N TRP A 33 -2.63 4.66 11.10
CA TRP A 33 -1.20 5.00 11.04
C TRP A 33 -0.84 6.21 11.91
N LEU A 34 -1.61 7.30 11.79
CA LEU A 34 -1.34 8.56 12.49
C LEU A 34 -1.21 8.39 14.01
N PRO A 35 -2.19 7.81 14.75
CA PRO A 35 -2.07 7.67 16.20
C PRO A 35 -0.95 6.72 16.63
N ILE A 36 -0.63 5.68 15.84
CA ILE A 36 0.46 4.73 16.15
C ILE A 36 1.80 5.45 16.19
N LEU A 37 2.04 6.38 15.26
CA LEU A 37 3.28 7.15 15.23
C LEU A 37 3.22 8.31 16.21
N ALA A 38 2.08 9.00 16.31
CA ALA A 38 1.92 10.15 17.19
C ALA A 38 2.04 9.81 18.67
N SER A 39 1.88 8.54 19.05
CA SER A 39 2.05 8.10 20.44
C SER A 39 3.50 8.15 20.93
N TRP A 40 4.48 8.32 20.05
CA TRP A 40 5.91 8.34 20.42
C TRP A 40 6.76 9.31 19.60
N ALA A 41 6.36 9.64 18.37
CA ALA A 41 7.06 10.60 17.52
C ALA A 41 6.67 12.02 17.89
N LYS A 42 7.66 12.90 18.03
CA LYS A 42 7.40 14.34 18.23
C LYS A 42 6.88 15.03 16.97
N SER A 43 7.31 14.55 15.81
CA SER A 43 6.91 15.10 14.52
C SER A 43 6.67 14.00 13.52
N ILE A 44 5.71 14.20 12.63
CA ILE A 44 5.26 13.25 11.60
C ILE A 44 5.08 14.01 10.30
N LEU A 45 5.35 13.34 9.17
CA LEU A 45 5.19 13.91 7.84
C LEU A 45 4.25 13.05 6.98
N TYR A 46 3.26 13.69 6.39
CA TYR A 46 2.48 13.13 5.29
C TYR A 46 2.83 13.88 4.01
N ILE A 47 3.12 13.14 2.94
CA ILE A 47 3.39 13.69 1.62
C ILE A 47 2.37 13.15 0.64
N ASP A 48 1.70 14.02 -0.08
CA ASP A 48 0.98 13.69 -1.31
C ASP A 48 1.79 14.20 -2.50
N GLY A 49 2.43 13.29 -3.22
CA GLY A 49 3.29 13.65 -4.35
C GLY A 49 2.55 14.08 -5.61
N PHE A 50 1.25 13.79 -5.68
CA PHE A 50 0.40 14.04 -6.85
C PHE A 50 -1.01 14.43 -6.37
N ALA A 51 -1.08 15.54 -5.63
CA ALA A 51 -2.22 15.96 -4.84
C ALA A 51 -3.50 16.22 -5.65
N GLY A 52 -3.37 16.53 -6.94
CA GLY A 52 -4.49 16.93 -7.76
C GLY A 52 -5.10 18.25 -7.29
N PRO A 53 -6.32 18.57 -7.77
CA PRO A 53 -7.05 19.77 -7.37
C PRO A 53 -7.64 19.71 -5.96
N GLY A 54 -7.43 18.62 -5.20
CA GLY A 54 -8.06 18.42 -3.89
C GLY A 54 -9.57 18.13 -3.93
N VAL A 55 -10.22 18.18 -5.09
CA VAL A 55 -11.67 17.94 -5.27
C VAL A 55 -12.00 17.36 -6.66
N TYR A 56 -12.98 16.47 -6.75
CA TYR A 56 -13.51 15.96 -8.01
C TYR A 56 -14.68 16.82 -8.52
N LYS A 57 -15.07 16.59 -9.77
CA LYS A 57 -16.08 17.39 -10.47
C LYS A 57 -17.40 17.55 -9.71
N ASP A 58 -17.86 16.49 -9.02
CA ASP A 58 -19.15 16.49 -8.33
C ASP A 58 -19.00 16.85 -6.82
N GLY A 59 -17.84 17.37 -6.43
CA GLY A 59 -17.55 17.89 -5.08
C GLY A 59 -16.94 16.85 -4.14
N GLU A 60 -16.67 15.63 -4.58
CA GLU A 60 -16.04 14.62 -3.74
C GLU A 60 -14.60 15.00 -3.39
N PRO A 61 -14.14 14.76 -2.16
CA PRO A 61 -12.82 15.19 -1.73
C PRO A 61 -11.69 14.36 -2.39
N GLY A 62 -10.62 15.04 -2.75
CA GLY A 62 -9.34 14.46 -3.15
C GLY A 62 -8.52 13.96 -1.95
N SER A 63 -7.39 13.29 -2.22
CA SER A 63 -6.51 12.76 -1.16
C SER A 63 -6.03 13.80 -0.13
N PRO A 64 -5.68 15.06 -0.49
CA PRO A 64 -5.29 16.07 0.50
C PRO A 64 -6.40 16.33 1.54
N ILE A 65 -7.62 16.55 1.04
CA ILE A 65 -8.78 16.87 1.88
C ILE A 65 -9.18 15.67 2.72
N ILE A 66 -9.14 14.46 2.16
CA ILE A 66 -9.44 13.22 2.88
C ILE A 66 -8.51 13.02 4.07
N VAL A 67 -7.21 13.18 3.87
CA VAL A 67 -6.20 12.95 4.92
C VAL A 67 -6.29 14.03 6.01
N LEU A 68 -6.50 15.30 5.64
CA LEU A 68 -6.72 16.37 6.62
C LEU A 68 -7.98 16.13 7.45
N GLN A 69 -9.09 15.76 6.80
CA GLN A 69 -10.33 15.42 7.50
C GLN A 69 -10.13 14.20 8.42
N ALA A 70 -9.37 13.19 8.00
CA ALA A 70 -9.05 12.04 8.84
C ALA A 70 -8.22 12.42 10.07
N ALA A 71 -7.26 13.34 9.91
CA ALA A 71 -6.43 13.84 11.01
C ALA A 71 -7.25 14.66 12.02
N VAL A 72 -8.07 15.60 11.52
CA VAL A 72 -8.87 16.51 12.37
C VAL A 72 -9.97 15.77 13.12
N ASN A 73 -10.60 14.77 12.48
CA ASN A 73 -11.69 14.01 13.09
C ASN A 73 -11.20 12.82 13.93
N HIS A 74 -9.90 12.73 14.22
CA HIS A 74 -9.38 11.65 15.04
C HIS A 74 -9.91 11.75 16.47
N GLN A 75 -10.34 10.62 17.06
CA GLN A 75 -11.04 10.62 18.34
C GLN A 75 -10.14 11.02 19.52
N SER A 76 -8.85 10.70 19.45
CA SER A 76 -7.88 11.05 20.48
C SER A 76 -7.09 12.30 20.06
N PRO A 77 -6.73 13.20 20.99
CA PRO A 77 -5.85 14.32 20.69
C PRO A 77 -4.52 13.82 20.11
N ILE A 78 -4.11 14.39 18.99
CA ILE A 78 -2.78 14.19 18.41
C ILE A 78 -1.88 15.29 18.96
N GLU A 79 -0.93 14.93 19.83
CA GLU A 79 0.02 15.89 20.43
C GLU A 79 1.26 16.14 19.55
N ALA A 80 1.57 15.21 18.64
CA ALA A 80 2.70 15.33 17.73
C ALA A 80 2.51 16.50 16.73
N ASP A 81 3.61 17.12 16.30
CA ASP A 81 3.60 18.05 15.19
C ASP A 81 3.40 17.28 13.87
N VAL A 82 2.30 17.54 13.16
CA VAL A 82 1.97 16.84 11.92
C VAL A 82 2.14 17.79 10.75
N GLN A 83 3.07 17.45 9.85
CA GLN A 83 3.32 18.18 8.62
C GLN A 83 2.62 17.49 7.46
N PHE A 84 1.91 18.25 6.66
CA PHE A 84 1.27 17.80 5.42
C PHE A 84 1.86 18.58 4.26
N ILE A 85 2.46 17.88 3.30
CA ILE A 85 2.99 18.45 2.07
C ILE A 85 2.16 17.93 0.90
N PHE A 86 1.54 18.84 0.15
CA PHE A 86 0.75 18.51 -1.05
C PHE A 86 1.41 19.09 -2.30
N ILE A 87 1.75 18.24 -3.27
CA ILE A 87 2.48 18.63 -4.47
C ILE A 87 1.58 18.46 -5.69
N GLU A 88 1.46 19.51 -6.50
CA GLU A 88 0.73 19.47 -7.77
C GLU A 88 1.49 20.26 -8.84
N ALA A 89 1.75 19.60 -9.97
CA ALA A 89 2.57 20.15 -11.04
C ALA A 89 1.76 21.03 -12.01
N ASP A 90 0.47 20.76 -12.19
CA ASP A 90 -0.39 21.56 -13.04
C ASP A 90 -0.85 22.83 -12.31
N SER A 91 -0.45 23.99 -12.83
CA SER A 91 -0.77 25.29 -12.24
C SER A 91 -2.27 25.55 -12.05
N GLU A 92 -3.13 25.01 -12.94
CA GLU A 92 -4.56 25.22 -12.85
C GLU A 92 -5.19 24.34 -11.76
N ARG A 93 -4.73 23.09 -11.64
CA ARG A 93 -5.13 22.19 -10.54
C ARG A 93 -4.61 22.69 -9.21
N PHE A 94 -3.36 23.15 -9.16
CA PHE A 94 -2.77 23.73 -7.95
C PHE A 94 -3.57 24.93 -7.43
N ALA A 95 -4.02 25.82 -8.33
CA ALA A 95 -4.88 26.94 -7.94
C ALA A 95 -6.23 26.48 -7.34
N VAL A 96 -6.79 25.36 -7.82
CA VAL A 96 -7.99 24.75 -7.23
C VAL A 96 -7.66 24.14 -5.87
N LEU A 97 -6.55 23.41 -5.74
CA LEU A 97 -6.09 22.81 -4.49
C LEU A 97 -5.97 23.86 -3.37
N GLU A 98 -5.30 24.98 -3.65
CA GLU A 98 -5.16 26.09 -2.69
C GLU A 98 -6.52 26.62 -2.22
N LYS A 99 -7.45 26.76 -3.16
CA LYS A 99 -8.81 27.20 -2.84
C LYS A 99 -9.54 26.19 -1.96
N GLU A 100 -9.40 24.89 -2.21
CA GLU A 100 -10.03 23.84 -1.38
C GLU A 100 -9.40 23.75 0.01
N LEU A 101 -8.07 23.85 0.12
CA LEU A 101 -7.36 23.88 1.41
C LEU A 101 -7.80 25.08 2.25
N GLY A 102 -7.99 26.25 1.63
CA GLY A 102 -8.49 27.45 2.30
C GLY A 102 -9.90 27.33 2.89
N LYS A 103 -10.70 26.32 2.49
CA LYS A 103 -12.04 26.08 3.04
C LYS A 103 -12.04 25.28 4.34
N LEU A 104 -10.93 24.63 4.71
CA LEU A 104 -10.87 23.73 5.87
C LEU A 104 -10.96 24.46 7.23
N GLY A 105 -10.97 25.79 7.23
CA GLY A 105 -11.07 26.59 8.45
C GLY A 105 -9.78 26.51 9.28
N SER A 106 -9.89 26.82 10.57
CA SER A 106 -8.76 26.74 11.49
C SER A 106 -8.41 25.28 11.82
N LEU A 107 -7.20 24.87 11.47
CA LEU A 107 -6.63 23.59 11.89
C LEU A 107 -6.01 23.67 13.29
N PRO A 108 -5.81 22.53 13.98
CA PRO A 108 -5.02 22.48 15.21
C PRO A 108 -3.65 23.14 15.05
N ALA A 109 -3.15 23.80 16.09
CA ALA A 109 -1.90 24.58 16.01
C ALA A 109 -0.66 23.75 15.67
N ASN A 110 -0.67 22.46 16.00
CA ASN A 110 0.37 21.48 15.70
C ASN A 110 0.20 20.81 14.32
N PHE A 111 -0.80 21.21 13.52
CA PHE A 111 -0.98 20.72 12.15
C PHE A 111 -0.49 21.79 11.18
N HIS A 112 0.57 21.46 10.45
CA HIS A 112 1.21 22.36 9.50
C HIS A 112 0.94 21.88 8.08
N VAL A 113 0.20 22.67 7.31
CA VAL A 113 -0.15 22.35 5.93
C VAL A 113 0.62 23.24 4.98
N THR A 114 1.33 22.62 4.04
CA THR A 114 1.99 23.31 2.93
C THR A 114 1.58 22.66 1.62
N SER A 115 1.39 23.51 0.61
CA SER A 115 1.21 23.09 -0.77
C SER A 115 2.38 23.61 -1.61
N HIS A 116 2.78 22.86 -2.61
CA HIS A 116 3.88 23.21 -3.51
C HIS A 116 3.44 23.04 -4.96
N HIS A 117 3.53 24.12 -5.73
CA HIS A 117 3.38 24.06 -7.18
C HIS A 117 4.70 23.60 -7.79
N GLY A 118 4.75 22.33 -8.18
CA GLY A 118 5.95 21.70 -8.72
C GLY A 118 5.79 20.19 -8.83
N GLU A 119 6.89 19.50 -9.06
CA GLU A 119 6.88 18.06 -9.26
C GLU A 119 7.33 17.32 -8.00
N PHE A 120 6.88 16.08 -7.83
CA PHE A 120 7.33 15.24 -6.71
C PHE A 120 8.86 15.09 -6.68
N GLY A 121 9.50 15.05 -7.86
CA GLY A 121 10.95 15.05 -8.03
C GLY A 121 11.68 16.20 -7.30
N ASP A 122 11.03 17.35 -7.10
CA ASP A 122 11.61 18.53 -6.47
C ASP A 122 11.94 18.31 -4.98
N LEU A 123 11.27 17.34 -4.33
CA LEU A 123 11.56 16.95 -2.95
C LEU A 123 12.97 16.39 -2.78
N GLU A 124 13.57 15.90 -3.85
CA GLU A 124 14.86 15.24 -3.77
C GLU A 124 15.94 16.13 -3.17
N LYS A 125 15.98 17.41 -3.58
CA LYS A 125 16.93 18.39 -3.07
C LYS A 125 16.67 18.67 -1.59
N GLN A 126 15.41 18.76 -1.18
CA GLN A 126 15.03 19.02 0.21
C GLN A 126 15.45 17.85 1.12
N ILE A 127 15.24 16.61 0.67
CA ILE A 127 15.69 15.42 1.41
C ILE A 127 17.21 15.37 1.50
N ASP A 128 17.93 15.74 0.44
CA ASP A 128 19.39 15.83 0.48
C ASP A 128 19.88 16.89 1.47
N GLU A 129 19.26 18.07 1.51
CA GLU A 129 19.60 19.14 2.45
C GLU A 129 19.37 18.72 3.91
N ILE A 130 18.29 17.99 4.21
CA ILE A 130 18.06 17.41 5.54
C ILE A 130 19.21 16.47 5.91
N ARG A 131 19.64 15.63 4.97
CA ARG A 131 20.73 14.66 5.18
C ARG A 131 22.09 15.33 5.35
N THR A 132 22.41 16.38 4.60
CA THR A 132 23.69 17.11 4.76
C THR A 132 23.79 17.81 6.11
N GLN A 133 22.66 18.15 6.73
CA GLN A 133 22.59 18.63 8.12
C GLN A 133 22.73 17.52 9.17
N GLY A 134 23.00 16.28 8.77
CA GLY A 134 23.09 15.12 9.67
C GLY A 134 21.75 14.68 10.26
N LYS A 135 20.63 15.14 9.69
CA LYS A 135 19.28 14.75 10.11
C LYS A 135 18.74 13.63 9.22
N THR A 136 17.71 12.96 9.72
CA THR A 136 16.93 11.95 8.97
C THR A 136 15.51 12.43 8.82
N LEU A 137 14.77 11.87 7.86
CA LEU A 137 13.34 12.14 7.78
C LEU A 137 12.66 11.65 9.06
N VAL A 138 11.74 12.46 9.56
CA VAL A 138 10.78 12.06 10.60
C VAL A 138 9.92 10.91 10.07
N PRO A 139 9.17 10.18 10.93
CA PRO A 139 8.23 9.18 10.44
C PRO A 139 7.34 9.76 9.34
N THR A 140 7.35 9.11 8.17
CA THR A 140 6.80 9.69 6.93
C THR A 140 5.93 8.68 6.19
N LEU A 141 4.73 9.08 5.80
CA LEU A 141 3.94 8.37 4.79
C LEU A 141 3.93 9.19 3.51
N ALA A 142 4.50 8.64 2.43
CA ALA A 142 4.42 9.25 1.11
C ALA A 142 3.41 8.52 0.23
N PHE A 143 2.34 9.22 -0.13
CA PHE A 143 1.37 8.78 -1.13
C PHE A 143 1.80 9.29 -2.51
N ILE A 144 2.04 8.36 -3.44
CA ILE A 144 2.60 8.63 -4.77
C ILE A 144 1.57 8.15 -5.80
N ASP A 145 0.71 9.05 -6.24
CA ASP A 145 -0.46 8.73 -7.07
C ASP A 145 -0.45 9.41 -8.45
N PRO A 146 0.52 9.06 -9.32
CA PRO A 146 0.65 9.68 -10.64
C PRO A 146 -0.50 9.27 -11.57
N PHE A 147 -0.75 10.08 -12.60
CA PHE A 147 -1.61 9.67 -13.72
C PHE A 147 -0.94 8.67 -14.69
N GLY A 148 0.38 8.51 -14.60
CA GLY A 148 1.19 7.65 -15.47
C GLY A 148 2.32 6.98 -14.70
N TYR A 149 3.46 6.71 -15.35
CA TYR A 149 4.60 6.01 -14.76
C TYR A 149 5.85 6.90 -14.60
N THR A 150 5.69 8.22 -14.71
CA THR A 150 6.78 9.21 -14.63
C THR A 150 6.60 10.16 -13.44
N GLY A 151 7.66 10.89 -13.08
CA GLY A 151 7.64 11.91 -12.02
C GLY A 151 7.97 11.40 -10.61
N PHE A 152 8.30 10.11 -10.45
CA PHE A 152 8.69 9.52 -9.17
C PHE A 152 9.84 8.51 -9.36
N PRO A 153 11.05 8.98 -9.67
CA PRO A 153 12.18 8.09 -9.94
C PRO A 153 12.52 7.23 -8.72
N MET A 154 12.95 5.99 -8.95
CA MET A 154 13.29 5.04 -7.87
C MET A 154 14.31 5.61 -6.89
N ARG A 155 15.26 6.40 -7.39
CA ARG A 155 16.22 7.18 -6.59
C ARG A 155 15.55 7.98 -5.47
N LEU A 156 14.48 8.70 -5.76
CA LEU A 156 13.77 9.51 -4.77
C LEU A 156 12.99 8.61 -3.79
N VAL A 157 12.34 7.56 -4.30
CA VAL A 157 11.63 6.58 -3.47
C VAL A 157 12.59 5.91 -2.48
N HIS A 158 13.81 5.55 -2.91
CA HIS A 158 14.88 5.04 -2.05
C HIS A 158 15.27 6.05 -0.98
N LYS A 159 15.44 7.34 -1.32
CA LYS A 159 15.78 8.37 -0.33
C LYS A 159 14.73 8.47 0.78
N ILE A 160 13.46 8.25 0.48
CA ILE A 160 12.40 8.17 1.49
C ILE A 160 12.53 6.87 2.28
N LEU A 161 12.50 5.73 1.59
CA LEU A 161 12.47 4.39 2.21
C LEU A 161 13.73 4.04 2.99
N MET A 162 14.88 4.67 2.75
CA MET A 162 16.10 4.46 3.55
C MET A 162 15.95 4.93 5.00
N ASN A 163 14.99 5.80 5.31
CA ASN A 163 14.71 6.25 6.68
C ASN A 163 13.87 5.22 7.46
N ARG A 164 14.09 5.12 8.77
CA ARG A 164 13.64 3.97 9.60
C ARG A 164 12.12 3.80 9.67
N TYR A 165 11.36 4.90 9.69
CA TYR A 165 9.91 4.90 9.93
C TYR A 165 9.16 5.52 8.74
N CYS A 166 9.67 5.27 7.54
CA CYS A 166 9.10 5.80 6.31
C CYS A 166 8.47 4.69 5.48
N GLU A 167 7.31 5.00 4.93
CA GLU A 167 6.42 4.09 4.22
C GLU A 167 5.94 4.80 2.96
N VAL A 168 5.75 4.02 1.88
CA VAL A 168 5.26 4.56 0.61
C VAL A 168 4.05 3.77 0.14
N LEU A 169 3.07 4.48 -0.41
CA LEU A 169 1.89 3.92 -1.05
C LEU A 169 1.81 4.47 -2.48
N ILE A 170 2.03 3.60 -3.47
CA ILE A 170 2.28 3.99 -4.86
C ILE A 170 1.19 3.45 -5.78
N THR A 171 0.60 4.31 -6.61
CA THR A 171 -0.21 3.89 -7.74
C THR A 171 0.70 3.55 -8.92
N PHE A 172 0.84 2.26 -9.20
CA PHE A 172 1.68 1.72 -10.27
C PHE A 172 0.83 1.45 -11.52
N MET A 173 0.93 2.35 -12.50
CA MET A 173 0.18 2.31 -13.76
C MET A 173 0.71 1.25 -14.74
N VAL A 174 0.60 -0.03 -14.36
CA VAL A 174 1.14 -1.17 -15.11
C VAL A 174 0.66 -1.24 -16.56
N ARG A 175 -0.57 -0.79 -16.85
CA ARG A 175 -1.13 -0.80 -18.21
C ARG A 175 -0.38 0.12 -19.15
N ASP A 176 -0.06 1.32 -18.67
CA ASP A 176 0.63 2.32 -19.46
C ASP A 176 2.08 1.91 -19.62
N LEU A 177 2.69 1.40 -18.54
CA LEU A 177 4.02 0.83 -18.61
C LEU A 177 4.12 -0.30 -19.64
N ASP A 178 3.21 -1.28 -19.61
CA ASP A 178 3.17 -2.42 -20.52
C ASP A 178 2.98 -2.02 -22.00
N ARG A 179 2.33 -0.88 -22.25
CA ARG A 179 2.10 -0.33 -23.60
C ARG A 179 3.29 0.48 -24.11
N PHE A 180 3.99 1.17 -23.22
CA PHE A 180 4.99 2.18 -23.59
C PHE A 180 6.43 1.79 -23.22
N CYS A 181 6.62 0.60 -22.65
CA CYS A 181 7.94 0.10 -22.24
C CYS A 181 8.95 0.01 -23.38
N GLU A 182 8.50 -0.07 -24.64
CA GLU A 182 9.36 -0.13 -25.83
C GLU A 182 9.75 1.26 -26.37
N VAL A 183 8.98 2.32 -26.04
CA VAL A 183 9.10 3.64 -26.68
C VAL A 183 9.69 4.70 -25.74
N GLN A 184 9.57 4.52 -24.41
CA GLN A 184 10.01 5.48 -23.40
C GLN A 184 11.02 4.85 -22.42
N GLU A 185 12.11 4.32 -22.95
CA GLU A 185 13.08 3.54 -22.17
C GLU A 185 13.68 4.31 -20.99
N GLU A 186 14.06 5.58 -21.16
CA GLU A 186 14.67 6.36 -20.07
C GLU A 186 13.71 6.59 -18.89
N SER A 187 12.45 6.93 -19.17
CA SER A 187 11.46 7.13 -18.10
C SER A 187 11.15 5.85 -17.33
N VAL A 188 11.16 4.70 -18.03
CA VAL A 188 11.02 3.40 -17.34
C VAL A 188 12.28 3.07 -16.57
N ARG A 189 13.46 3.37 -17.11
CA ARG A 189 14.73 3.20 -16.40
C ARG A 189 14.78 4.02 -15.12
N GLU A 190 14.32 5.27 -15.13
CA GLU A 190 14.21 6.11 -13.93
C GLU A 190 13.23 5.51 -12.91
N LEU A 191 12.10 4.99 -13.37
CA LEU A 191 11.08 4.35 -12.53
C LEU A 191 11.63 3.13 -11.79
N TYR A 192 12.43 2.29 -12.45
CA TYR A 192 13.03 1.10 -11.83
C TYR A 192 14.38 1.39 -11.17
N GLY A 193 15.09 2.44 -11.58
CA GLY A 193 16.44 2.77 -11.14
C GLY A 193 17.54 1.91 -11.77
N ASN A 194 17.19 0.95 -12.63
CA ASN A 194 18.12 0.08 -13.34
C ASN A 194 17.49 -0.56 -14.58
N ASP A 195 18.23 -1.46 -15.24
CA ASP A 195 17.82 -2.14 -16.47
C ASP A 195 17.34 -3.59 -16.23
N ASP A 196 17.21 -4.03 -14.97
CA ASP A 196 16.86 -5.42 -14.64
C ASP A 196 15.48 -5.81 -15.15
N TRP A 197 14.54 -4.87 -15.23
CA TRP A 197 13.17 -5.11 -15.69
C TRP A 197 13.07 -5.44 -17.20
N THR A 198 14.10 -5.16 -17.98
CA THR A 198 14.07 -5.30 -19.45
C THR A 198 13.76 -6.72 -19.91
N HIS A 199 14.16 -7.75 -19.14
CA HIS A 199 13.84 -9.15 -19.46
C HIS A 199 12.33 -9.44 -19.45
N CYS A 200 11.52 -8.65 -18.74
CA CYS A 200 10.07 -8.79 -18.75
C CYS A 200 9.48 -8.51 -20.14
N ARG A 201 10.13 -7.70 -20.98
CA ARG A 201 9.64 -7.36 -22.33
C ARG A 201 9.50 -8.60 -23.23
N SER A 202 10.38 -9.58 -23.05
CA SER A 202 10.40 -10.82 -23.84
C SER A 202 9.29 -11.81 -23.48
N ILE A 203 8.46 -11.50 -22.49
CA ILE A 203 7.35 -12.36 -22.06
C ILE A 203 6.12 -12.05 -22.92
N GLU A 204 5.71 -13.01 -23.76
CA GLU A 204 4.55 -12.85 -24.65
C GLU A 204 3.21 -12.85 -23.88
N GLU A 205 3.11 -13.70 -22.85
CA GLU A 205 1.87 -13.81 -22.06
C GLU A 205 1.70 -12.59 -21.15
N PHE A 206 0.68 -11.81 -21.45
CA PHE A 206 0.42 -10.51 -20.85
C PHE A 206 0.32 -10.54 -19.31
N THR A 207 -0.30 -11.57 -18.73
CA THR A 207 -0.44 -11.68 -17.27
C THR A 207 0.92 -11.89 -16.62
N THR A 208 1.70 -12.83 -17.15
CA THR A 208 3.05 -13.16 -16.67
C THR A 208 3.99 -11.97 -16.84
N ARG A 209 3.89 -11.22 -17.95
CA ARG A 209 4.69 -10.01 -18.18
C ARG A 209 4.42 -8.95 -17.12
N ARG A 210 3.15 -8.69 -16.80
CA ARG A 210 2.77 -7.74 -15.73
C ARG A 210 3.27 -8.18 -14.37
N GLN A 211 3.13 -9.45 -14.03
CA GLN A 211 3.65 -10.01 -12.78
C GLN A 211 5.16 -9.84 -12.69
N CYS A 212 5.87 -10.06 -13.79
CA CYS A 212 7.31 -9.79 -13.89
C CYS A 212 7.61 -8.31 -13.58
N LEU A 213 6.93 -7.37 -14.25
CA LEU A 213 7.13 -5.94 -14.05
C LEU A 213 6.91 -5.50 -12.59
N ILE A 214 5.87 -6.00 -11.94
CA ILE A 214 5.55 -5.70 -10.53
C ILE A 214 6.58 -6.32 -9.60
N ARG A 215 7.01 -7.55 -9.87
CA ARG A 215 8.04 -8.24 -9.09
C ARG A 215 9.37 -7.50 -9.16
N GLU A 216 9.80 -7.09 -10.34
CA GLU A 216 11.03 -6.32 -10.49
C GLU A 216 10.94 -4.97 -9.77
N TYR A 217 9.79 -4.28 -9.84
CA TYR A 217 9.60 -3.04 -9.10
C TYR A 217 9.65 -3.26 -7.58
N GLY A 218 8.99 -4.32 -7.10
CA GLY A 218 9.02 -4.73 -5.70
C GLY A 218 10.41 -5.15 -5.20
N LYS A 219 11.28 -5.69 -6.06
CA LYS A 219 12.70 -5.92 -5.69
C LYS A 219 13.41 -4.59 -5.48
N GLN A 220 13.19 -3.60 -6.35
CA GLN A 220 13.82 -2.29 -6.23
C GLN A 220 13.36 -1.54 -4.98
N LEU A 221 12.08 -1.66 -4.59
CA LEU A 221 11.62 -1.11 -3.30
C LEU A 221 12.32 -1.77 -2.10
N ARG A 222 12.61 -3.08 -2.17
CA ARG A 222 13.39 -3.78 -1.13
C ARG A 222 14.84 -3.34 -1.08
N VAL A 223 15.48 -3.13 -2.25
CA VAL A 223 16.82 -2.51 -2.34
C VAL A 223 16.83 -1.12 -1.68
N GLY A 224 15.73 -0.36 -1.83
CA GLY A 224 15.51 0.92 -1.15
C GLY A 224 15.33 0.84 0.37
N GLY A 225 15.30 -0.36 0.95
CA GLY A 225 15.24 -0.60 2.38
C GLY A 225 13.87 -1.07 2.89
N ALA A 226 12.87 -1.27 2.03
CA ALA A 226 11.61 -1.89 2.48
C ALA A 226 11.84 -3.37 2.85
N ASN A 227 11.28 -3.80 3.98
CA ASN A 227 11.27 -5.23 4.34
C ASN A 227 10.08 -5.94 3.72
N TYR A 228 8.96 -5.24 3.61
CA TYR A 228 7.69 -5.76 3.15
C TYR A 228 7.16 -4.92 2.00
N VAL A 229 6.70 -5.58 0.94
CA VAL A 229 6.09 -4.97 -0.25
C VAL A 229 4.81 -5.73 -0.57
N LEU A 230 3.71 -5.00 -0.69
CA LEU A 230 2.38 -5.55 -0.93
C LEU A 230 1.76 -4.87 -2.16
N PRO A 231 1.77 -5.52 -3.33
CA PRO A 231 1.04 -5.06 -4.50
C PRO A 231 -0.41 -5.53 -4.46
N PHE A 232 -1.33 -4.59 -4.67
CA PHE A 232 -2.76 -4.83 -4.68
C PHE A 232 -3.37 -4.43 -6.02
N GLU A 233 -3.98 -5.37 -6.73
CA GLU A 233 -4.58 -5.16 -8.04
C GLU A 233 -5.89 -4.40 -7.93
N MET A 234 -5.94 -3.25 -8.59
CA MET A 234 -7.17 -2.47 -8.76
C MET A 234 -7.75 -2.79 -10.13
N ALA A 235 -8.84 -3.55 -10.17
CA ALA A 235 -9.56 -3.90 -11.39
C ALA A 235 -10.89 -3.12 -11.52
N ASP A 236 -11.44 -3.08 -12.73
CA ASP A 236 -12.77 -2.54 -12.99
C ASP A 236 -13.87 -3.59 -12.73
N GLU A 237 -15.14 -3.20 -12.94
CA GLU A 237 -16.31 -4.06 -12.79
C GLU A 237 -16.27 -5.30 -13.71
N ASN A 238 -15.50 -5.25 -14.80
CA ASN A 238 -15.31 -6.38 -15.72
C ASN A 238 -14.12 -7.27 -15.33
N GLY A 239 -13.45 -6.97 -14.21
CA GLY A 239 -12.26 -7.68 -13.76
C GLY A 239 -11.00 -7.35 -14.58
N THR A 240 -11.01 -6.27 -15.35
CA THR A 240 -9.84 -5.80 -16.09
C THR A 240 -8.96 -4.97 -15.17
N THR A 241 -7.69 -5.36 -15.01
CA THR A 241 -6.70 -4.59 -14.25
C THR A 241 -6.62 -3.16 -14.76
N ILE A 242 -6.67 -2.19 -13.85
CA ILE A 242 -6.48 -0.76 -14.10
C ILE A 242 -5.05 -0.36 -13.72
N TYR A 243 -4.66 -0.63 -12.48
CA TYR A 243 -3.33 -0.37 -11.93
C TYR A 243 -3.09 -1.25 -10.69
N TYR A 244 -1.88 -1.18 -10.13
CA TYR A 244 -1.57 -1.77 -8.82
C TYR A 244 -1.36 -0.68 -7.78
N LEU A 245 -1.93 -0.84 -6.60
CA LEU A 245 -1.56 -0.06 -5.42
C LEU A 245 -0.47 -0.82 -4.68
N ILE A 246 0.76 -0.30 -4.69
CA ILE A 246 1.94 -0.94 -4.11
C ILE A 246 2.29 -0.24 -2.81
N TYR A 247 2.17 -0.96 -1.69
CA TYR A 247 2.58 -0.49 -0.38
C TYR A 247 3.95 -1.06 -0.01
N ALA A 248 4.85 -0.23 0.51
CA ALA A 248 6.16 -0.68 0.99
C ALA A 248 6.51 -0.07 2.35
N THR A 249 6.99 -0.93 3.25
CA THR A 249 7.33 -0.58 4.64
C THR A 249 8.47 -1.44 5.19
N LYS A 250 9.12 -0.96 6.24
CA LYS A 250 10.06 -1.73 7.08
C LYS A 250 9.36 -2.50 8.20
N HIS A 251 8.15 -2.11 8.57
CA HIS A 251 7.50 -2.54 9.81
C HIS A 251 6.35 -3.48 9.53
N LEU A 252 6.39 -4.64 10.18
CA LEU A 252 5.33 -5.64 10.13
C LEU A 252 3.98 -5.07 10.58
N LYS A 253 4.00 -4.16 11.56
CA LYS A 253 2.79 -3.48 12.04
C LYS A 253 2.13 -2.64 10.94
N GLY A 254 2.93 -1.92 10.13
CA GLY A 254 2.42 -1.19 8.97
C GLY A 254 1.80 -2.12 7.94
N MET A 255 2.40 -3.29 7.72
CA MET A 255 1.85 -4.33 6.83
C MET A 255 0.51 -4.87 7.32
N GLN A 256 0.38 -5.17 8.62
CA GLN A 256 -0.90 -5.59 9.22
C GLN A 256 -1.99 -4.53 9.01
N VAL A 257 -1.69 -3.26 9.33
CA VAL A 257 -2.64 -2.16 9.21
C VAL A 257 -3.07 -1.94 7.76
N MET A 258 -2.14 -2.03 6.81
CA MET A 258 -2.46 -1.90 5.38
C MET A 258 -3.37 -3.04 4.90
N LYS A 259 -3.07 -4.28 5.27
CA LYS A 259 -3.92 -5.43 4.91
C LYS A 259 -5.33 -5.29 5.47
N ASP A 260 -5.45 -4.87 6.74
CA ASP A 260 -6.76 -4.60 7.35
C ASP A 260 -7.51 -3.48 6.62
N ALA A 261 -6.82 -2.41 6.23
CA ALA A 261 -7.39 -1.31 5.45
C ALA A 261 -7.90 -1.79 4.08
N MET A 262 -7.11 -2.57 3.35
CA MET A 262 -7.49 -3.13 2.05
C MET A 262 -8.71 -4.05 2.14
N VAL A 263 -8.72 -4.98 3.09
CA VAL A 263 -9.84 -5.92 3.30
C VAL A 263 -11.14 -5.20 3.66
N SER A 264 -11.06 -4.15 4.47
CA SER A 264 -12.27 -3.46 4.93
C SER A 264 -13.03 -2.72 3.82
N VAL A 265 -12.37 -2.35 2.71
CA VAL A 265 -12.98 -1.57 1.60
C VAL A 265 -13.86 -2.47 0.72
N ASP A 266 -13.80 -3.78 0.93
CA ASP A 266 -14.43 -4.80 0.11
C ASP A 266 -15.86 -5.17 0.57
N LYS A 267 -16.86 -4.47 0.02
CA LYS A 267 -18.26 -4.97 0.01
C LYS A 267 -18.94 -4.89 -1.36
N SER A 268 -18.28 -4.37 -2.40
CA SER A 268 -18.96 -4.15 -3.69
C SER A 268 -18.07 -3.97 -4.93
N MET A 269 -16.75 -4.18 -4.87
CA MET A 269 -15.89 -3.91 -6.03
C MET A 269 -14.77 -4.96 -6.18
N ASN A 270 -14.61 -5.45 -7.42
CA ASN A 270 -13.70 -6.52 -7.81
C ASN A 270 -12.23 -6.13 -7.61
N TYR A 271 -11.64 -6.49 -6.47
CA TYR A 271 -10.19 -6.33 -6.22
C TYR A 271 -9.49 -7.67 -6.08
N ARG A 272 -8.19 -7.71 -6.35
CA ARG A 272 -7.36 -8.92 -6.29
C ARG A 272 -6.00 -8.58 -5.70
N PHE A 273 -5.38 -9.48 -4.94
CA PHE A 273 -3.98 -9.32 -4.53
C PHE A 273 -3.08 -9.95 -5.59
N ALA A 274 -1.99 -9.28 -5.98
CA ALA A 274 -0.96 -9.93 -6.77
C ALA A 274 0.04 -10.59 -5.82
N ASP A 275 0.21 -11.90 -5.97
CA ASP A 275 1.32 -12.58 -5.31
C ASP A 275 2.63 -12.24 -6.05
N LEU A 276 3.70 -12.00 -5.29
CA LEU A 276 5.05 -11.76 -5.79
C LEU A 276 5.90 -13.04 -5.81
N VAL A 277 5.38 -14.15 -5.28
CA VAL A 277 6.10 -15.42 -5.14
C VAL A 277 6.01 -16.27 -6.42
N PRO A 278 7.09 -16.94 -6.87
CA PRO A 278 7.12 -17.73 -8.12
C PRO A 278 6.35 -19.07 -8.15
N GLN A 279 5.37 -19.33 -7.28
CA GLN A 279 4.65 -20.61 -7.32
C GLN A 279 3.28 -20.48 -7.97
N GLU A 280 3.04 -21.38 -8.92
CA GLU A 280 1.81 -21.55 -9.68
C GLU A 280 0.59 -21.61 -8.74
N GLN A 281 -0.15 -20.51 -8.64
CA GLN A 281 -1.61 -20.48 -8.59
C GLN A 281 -2.08 -19.05 -8.43
N ARG A 282 -2.78 -18.54 -9.45
CA ARG A 282 -3.66 -17.39 -9.32
C ARG A 282 -4.57 -17.61 -8.10
N ARG A 283 -4.52 -16.75 -7.10
CA ARG A 283 -5.59 -16.69 -6.10
C ARG A 283 -6.23 -15.31 -6.15
N LEU A 284 -7.13 -15.22 -7.12
CA LEU A 284 -8.19 -14.22 -7.20
C LEU A 284 -8.96 -14.32 -5.88
N MET A 285 -8.78 -13.36 -4.97
CA MET A 285 -9.48 -13.40 -3.70
C MET A 285 -10.32 -12.15 -3.52
N GLU A 286 -11.62 -12.39 -3.49
CA GLU A 286 -12.62 -11.47 -2.93
C GLU A 286 -12.50 -11.57 -1.41
N PHE A 287 -11.95 -10.54 -0.77
CA PHE A 287 -11.77 -10.49 0.69
C PHE A 287 -13.06 -10.14 1.43
N GLY A 288 -14.17 -9.92 0.71
CA GLY A 288 -15.44 -9.47 1.24
C GLY A 288 -16.09 -10.41 2.26
N LEU A 289 -15.72 -11.69 2.29
CA LEU A 289 -16.14 -12.65 3.31
C LEU A 289 -14.93 -13.44 3.81
N GLU A 290 -14.72 -13.49 5.12
CA GLU A 290 -13.57 -14.18 5.73
C GLU A 290 -13.46 -15.65 5.25
N ASP A 291 -14.60 -16.30 5.07
CA ASP A 291 -14.70 -17.70 4.65
C ASP A 291 -14.13 -17.99 3.24
N THR A 292 -13.95 -16.98 2.37
CA THR A 292 -13.45 -17.21 1.00
C THR A 292 -11.95 -17.41 0.91
N TRP A 293 -11.19 -16.91 1.90
CA TRP A 293 -9.73 -16.91 1.86
C TRP A 293 -9.08 -17.62 3.05
N ILE A 294 -9.81 -17.87 4.14
CA ILE A 294 -9.31 -18.57 5.33
C ILE A 294 -8.73 -19.94 4.99
N ASP A 295 -9.42 -20.73 4.16
CA ASP A 295 -8.96 -22.07 3.77
C ASP A 295 -7.64 -22.01 3.00
N LEU A 296 -7.52 -21.03 2.10
CA LEU A 296 -6.33 -20.80 1.28
C LEU A 296 -5.15 -20.35 2.15
N ALA A 297 -5.38 -19.42 3.07
CA ALA A 297 -4.39 -18.98 4.06
C ALA A 297 -3.97 -20.12 4.99
N ALA A 298 -4.92 -20.94 5.44
CA ALA A 298 -4.67 -22.10 6.30
C ALA A 298 -3.78 -23.12 5.60
N GLN A 299 -4.08 -23.45 4.34
CA GLN A 299 -3.25 -24.35 3.53
C GLN A 299 -1.81 -23.84 3.39
N GLU A 300 -1.63 -22.55 3.10
CA GLU A 300 -0.30 -21.96 2.93
C GLU A 300 0.51 -21.95 4.23
N VAL A 301 -0.13 -21.57 5.34
CA VAL A 301 0.46 -21.65 6.68
C VAL A 301 0.84 -23.08 7.04
N TRP A 302 -0.03 -24.05 6.74
CA TRP A 302 0.26 -25.46 6.99
C TRP A 302 1.43 -25.95 6.15
N GLN A 303 1.47 -25.65 4.84
CA GLN A 303 2.58 -26.02 3.96
C GLN A 303 3.91 -25.44 4.44
N HIS A 304 3.91 -24.18 4.89
CA HIS A 304 5.13 -23.52 5.35
C HIS A 304 5.67 -24.10 6.66
N PHE A 305 4.78 -24.39 7.64
CA PHE A 305 5.20 -24.85 8.97
C PHE A 305 5.13 -26.37 9.18
N SER A 306 4.68 -27.15 8.19
CA SER A 306 4.51 -28.61 8.30
C SER A 306 5.75 -29.30 8.88
N GLY A 307 5.53 -30.12 9.91
CA GLY A 307 6.60 -30.83 10.63
C GLY A 307 7.36 -29.99 11.67
N SER A 308 7.01 -28.72 11.87
CA SER A 308 7.66 -27.83 12.82
C SER A 308 6.78 -27.47 14.03
N THR A 309 7.43 -27.07 15.14
CA THR A 309 6.77 -26.44 16.29
C THR A 309 7.08 -24.96 16.30
N VAL A 310 6.07 -24.10 16.26
CA VAL A 310 6.22 -22.64 16.27
C VAL A 310 5.21 -21.98 17.20
N THR A 311 5.46 -20.74 17.60
CA THR A 311 4.50 -19.96 18.38
C THR A 311 3.40 -19.37 17.49
N VAL A 312 2.22 -19.11 18.04
CA VAL A 312 1.14 -18.37 17.35
C VAL A 312 1.64 -17.01 16.85
N GLN A 313 2.48 -16.32 17.64
CA GLN A 313 3.12 -15.09 17.21
C GLN A 313 3.92 -15.29 15.93
N LYS A 314 4.72 -16.36 15.83
CA LYS A 314 5.54 -16.60 14.65
C LYS A 314 4.71 -16.91 13.42
N VAL A 315 3.59 -17.60 13.58
CA VAL A 315 2.61 -17.79 12.51
C VAL A 315 2.04 -16.44 12.07
N GLY A 316 1.65 -15.58 13.01
CA GLY A 316 1.15 -14.25 12.71
C GLY A 316 2.16 -13.37 11.97
N GLU A 317 3.44 -13.43 12.36
CA GLU A 317 4.54 -12.75 11.67
C GLU A 317 4.70 -13.22 10.23
N TYR A 318 4.69 -14.54 10.00
CA TYR A 318 4.76 -15.11 8.65
C TYR A 318 3.56 -14.71 7.79
N VAL A 319 2.33 -14.91 8.28
CA VAL A 319 1.12 -14.55 7.52
C VAL A 319 1.13 -13.07 7.17
N THR A 320 1.45 -12.22 8.15
CA THR A 320 1.43 -10.77 7.95
C THR A 320 2.55 -10.32 7.01
N GLY A 321 3.76 -10.86 7.12
CA GLY A 321 4.94 -10.38 6.39
C GLY A 321 5.14 -11.01 5.01
N GLU A 322 4.86 -12.31 4.88
CA GLU A 322 5.30 -13.13 3.75
C GLU A 322 4.17 -13.58 2.84
N THR A 323 2.92 -13.46 3.27
CA THR A 323 1.74 -13.85 2.49
C THR A 323 0.93 -12.62 2.09
N ILE A 324 -0.12 -12.77 1.28
CA ILE A 324 -1.07 -11.68 0.97
C ILE A 324 -2.18 -11.52 2.04
N TYR A 325 -2.36 -12.50 2.92
CA TYR A 325 -3.50 -12.54 3.85
C TYR A 325 -3.28 -11.68 5.10
N PRO A 326 -4.33 -11.08 5.69
CA PRO A 326 -4.28 -10.58 7.05
C PRO A 326 -4.23 -11.77 8.03
N PHE A 327 -3.46 -11.65 9.11
CA PHE A 327 -3.50 -12.68 10.13
C PHE A 327 -4.81 -12.63 10.92
N ARG A 328 -5.51 -13.77 10.96
CA ARG A 328 -6.70 -14.01 11.79
C ARG A 328 -6.56 -15.36 12.50
N LYS A 329 -7.01 -15.45 13.76
CA LYS A 329 -6.96 -16.70 14.54
C LYS A 329 -7.87 -17.80 13.98
N SER A 330 -8.83 -17.44 13.14
CA SER A 330 -9.68 -18.32 12.34
C SER A 330 -8.85 -19.19 11.38
N ILE A 331 -7.69 -18.73 10.88
CA ILE A 331 -6.74 -19.56 10.11
C ILE A 331 -6.31 -20.79 10.93
N LEU A 332 -5.90 -20.58 12.18
CA LEU A 332 -5.51 -21.66 13.09
C LEU A 332 -6.71 -22.51 13.53
N THR A 333 -7.88 -21.88 13.67
CA THR A 333 -9.13 -22.58 14.00
C THR A 333 -9.52 -23.55 12.89
N ASN A 334 -9.38 -23.13 11.64
CA ASN A 334 -9.60 -23.95 10.45
C ASN A 334 -8.68 -25.18 10.45
N LEU A 335 -7.37 -24.98 10.62
CA LEU A 335 -6.39 -26.08 10.72
C LEU A 335 -6.67 -27.06 11.86
N ALA A 336 -7.12 -26.57 13.02
CA ALA A 336 -7.48 -27.40 14.18
C ALA A 336 -8.82 -28.16 14.00
N SER A 337 -9.62 -27.78 13.00
CA SER A 337 -10.92 -28.39 12.69
C SER A 337 -10.87 -29.45 11.59
N MET A 338 -9.76 -29.55 10.85
CA MET A 338 -9.53 -30.58 9.83
C MET A 338 -9.59 -32.00 10.43
N SER A 339 -9.85 -33.00 9.58
CA SER A 339 -9.91 -34.41 9.97
C SER A 339 -9.00 -35.25 9.08
N PRO A 340 -7.82 -35.71 9.57
CA PRO A 340 -7.26 -35.44 10.90
C PRO A 340 -6.84 -33.97 11.09
N PRO A 341 -6.76 -33.45 12.33
CA PRO A 341 -6.32 -32.08 12.60
C PRO A 341 -4.92 -31.82 12.02
N ALA A 342 -4.73 -30.66 11.39
CA ALA A 342 -3.45 -30.25 10.82
C ALA A 342 -2.50 -29.63 11.86
N ILE A 343 -3.02 -29.31 13.05
CA ILE A 343 -2.24 -28.74 14.15
C ILE A 343 -2.63 -29.33 15.51
N ARG A 344 -1.68 -29.34 16.45
CA ARG A 344 -1.92 -29.68 17.86
C ARG A 344 -1.16 -28.76 18.82
N TYR A 345 -1.73 -28.54 20.01
CA TYR A 345 -1.05 -27.81 21.07
C TYR A 345 0.10 -28.63 21.65
N VAL A 346 1.24 -27.99 21.87
CA VAL A 346 2.41 -28.61 22.54
C VAL A 346 2.34 -28.38 24.05
N ASP A 347 1.87 -27.20 24.48
CA ASP A 347 1.88 -26.77 25.87
C ASP A 347 0.51 -26.99 26.55
N GLN A 348 0.34 -28.17 27.18
CA GLN A 348 -0.78 -28.59 28.06
C GLN A 348 -2.19 -28.62 27.42
N PRO A 349 -3.17 -29.35 28.01
CA PRO A 349 -4.55 -29.33 27.50
C PRO A 349 -5.15 -27.94 27.65
N ARG A 350 -5.39 -27.27 26.51
CA ARG A 350 -6.07 -25.97 26.43
C ARG A 350 -7.47 -26.10 25.85
N LYS A 351 -8.33 -25.13 26.15
CA LYS A 351 -9.65 -25.03 25.54
C LYS A 351 -9.49 -24.91 24.02
N ARG A 352 -10.08 -25.87 23.30
CA ARG A 352 -10.07 -25.93 21.83
C ARG A 352 -10.54 -24.59 21.24
N GLY A 353 -9.80 -24.06 20.27
CA GLY A 353 -10.12 -22.80 19.58
C GLY A 353 -9.54 -21.52 20.21
N THR A 354 -8.64 -21.64 21.20
CA THR A 354 -7.95 -20.47 21.77
C THR A 354 -6.49 -20.41 21.33
N PHE A 355 -6.07 -19.28 20.74
CA PHE A 355 -4.70 -19.10 20.23
C PHE A 355 -4.05 -17.82 20.79
N PRO A 356 -3.57 -17.83 22.04
CA PRO A 356 -2.69 -16.78 22.57
C PRO A 356 -1.31 -16.77 21.88
N ASN A 357 -0.65 -15.61 21.81
CA ASN A 357 0.54 -15.39 20.98
C ASN A 357 1.75 -16.25 21.38
N ASP A 358 1.92 -16.51 22.67
CA ASP A 358 3.02 -17.25 23.28
C ASP A 358 2.89 -18.78 23.14
N VAL A 359 1.73 -19.27 22.71
CA VAL A 359 1.45 -20.71 22.62
C VAL A 359 2.19 -21.37 21.49
N ARG A 360 2.82 -22.52 21.78
CA ARG A 360 3.44 -23.38 20.78
C ARG A 360 2.45 -24.38 20.19
N ILE A 361 2.50 -24.46 18.87
CA ILE A 361 1.66 -25.33 18.04
C ILE A 361 2.60 -26.17 17.19
N PHE A 362 2.34 -27.48 17.16
CA PHE A 362 2.97 -28.39 16.22
C PHE A 362 2.08 -28.55 14.99
N PHE A 363 2.68 -28.43 13.80
CA PHE A 363 2.02 -28.63 12.52
C PHE A 363 2.25 -30.07 12.05
N GLU A 364 1.16 -30.82 11.90
CA GLU A 364 1.18 -32.23 11.53
C GLU A 364 1.62 -32.43 10.09
N PHE A 365 2.38 -33.51 9.86
CA PHE A 365 2.76 -33.94 8.52
C PHE A 365 1.72 -34.93 8.00
N HIS A 366 0.86 -34.48 7.09
CA HIS A 366 -0.04 -35.37 6.36
C HIS A 366 0.62 -35.70 5.03
N GLN A 367 0.98 -36.98 4.83
CA GLN A 367 1.30 -37.45 3.48
C GLN A 367 0.02 -37.36 2.66
N SER A 368 0.06 -36.56 1.60
CA SER A 368 -1.00 -36.46 0.58
C SER A 368 -1.19 -37.77 -0.15
#